data_AF-M5E617-F1
#
_entry.id   AF-M5E617-F1
#
_cell.length_a   1.000
_cell.length_b   1.000
_cell.length_c   1.000
_cell.angle_alpha   90.00
_cell.angle_beta   90.00
_cell.angle_gamma   90.00
#
_symmetry.space_group_name_H-M   'P 1'
#
loop_
_entity.id
_entity.type
_entity.pdbx_description
1 polymer ?
#
loop_
_entity_poly.entity_id
_entity_poly.type
_entity_poly.pdbx_seq_one_letter_code
_entity_poly.pdbx_strand_id
1 'polypeptide(L)'
;MSSAAPPADAAPTPEQLQFARAVFILLEMWPALRQAVIEGWGGPESEEKKSFLLSHLCDEYGNGGASTKPDVDDLTELIEGYVMEEYACELEDDSAQWVAMHICLAHASIFEQGKGDEILAEYEASYARTGSHKLVAQTRDDIHDASDEDTESDVPAPAPGAPKEKPAPEIDEDGFETVAPRRRR
;
A
#
# COMPACT_ATOMS: atom_id res chain seq x y z
N MET A 1 30.65 26.57 8.23
CA MET A 1 30.21 25.70 7.13
C MET A 1 28.82 26.19 6.74
N SER A 2 28.70 26.94 5.65
CA SER A 2 27.40 27.43 5.18
C SER A 2 26.74 26.32 4.38
N SER A 3 25.71 25.68 4.93
CA SER A 3 24.74 24.96 4.12
C SER A 3 23.88 26.01 3.44
N ALA A 4 24.07 26.20 2.14
CA ALA A 4 23.20 27.05 1.34
C ALA A 4 21.97 26.23 0.99
N ALA A 5 20.80 26.65 1.49
CA ALA A 5 19.54 26.12 1.00
C ALA A 5 19.48 26.30 -0.53
N PRO A 6 19.05 25.29 -1.29
CA PRO A 6 18.93 25.43 -2.74
C PRO A 6 17.93 26.55 -3.08
N PRO A 7 18.15 27.30 -4.17
CA PRO A 7 17.22 28.33 -4.60
C PRO A 7 15.86 27.70 -4.96
N ALA A 8 14.77 28.27 -4.45
CA ALA A 8 13.40 27.76 -4.57
C ALA A 8 12.86 27.64 -6.02
N ASP A 9 13.62 28.07 -7.04
CA ASP A 9 13.28 28.02 -8.48
C ASP A 9 14.12 27.01 -9.28
N ALA A 10 14.94 26.19 -8.63
CA ALA A 10 15.68 25.13 -9.31
C ALA A 10 14.73 23.97 -9.68
N ALA A 11 14.87 23.45 -10.91
CA ALA A 11 14.14 22.25 -11.31
C ALA A 11 14.49 21.07 -10.38
N PRO A 12 13.53 20.20 -10.04
CA PRO A 12 13.76 19.08 -9.13
C PRO A 12 14.79 18.11 -9.73
N THR A 13 15.67 17.58 -8.89
CA THR A 13 16.67 16.60 -9.31
C THR A 13 16.02 15.24 -9.61
N PRO A 14 16.67 14.36 -10.40
CA PRO A 14 16.19 13.00 -10.62
C PRO A 14 15.95 12.25 -9.30
N GLU A 15 16.84 12.39 -8.32
CA GLU A 15 16.74 11.74 -7.02
C GLU A 15 15.52 12.27 -6.22
N GLN A 16 15.25 13.58 -6.29
CA GLN A 16 14.06 14.17 -5.65
C GLN A 16 12.77 13.63 -6.29
N LEU A 17 12.74 13.49 -7.61
CA LEU A 17 11.59 12.90 -8.32
C LEU A 17 11.43 11.41 -7.98
N GLN A 18 12.54 10.67 -7.89
CA GLN A 18 12.52 9.27 -7.47
C GLN A 18 11.99 9.12 -6.06
N PHE A 19 12.44 9.97 -5.13
CA PHE A 19 11.98 9.93 -3.74
C PHE A 19 10.50 10.28 -3.62
N ALA A 20 10.04 11.34 -4.30
CA ALA A 20 8.63 11.72 -4.32
C ALA A 20 7.74 10.59 -4.87
N ARG A 21 8.20 9.90 -5.93
CA ARG A 21 7.50 8.76 -6.49
C ARG A 21 7.44 7.57 -5.52
N ALA A 22 8.53 7.29 -4.81
CA ALA A 22 8.56 6.24 -3.80
C ALA A 22 7.57 6.52 -2.66
N VAL A 23 7.60 7.74 -2.10
CA VAL A 23 6.67 8.14 -1.03
C VAL A 23 5.23 8.08 -1.50
N PHE A 24 4.94 8.58 -2.71
CA PHE A 24 3.60 8.48 -3.30
C PHE A 24 3.12 7.02 -3.35
N ILE A 25 3.93 6.10 -3.89
CA ILE A 25 3.57 4.69 -3.98
C ILE A 25 3.33 4.07 -2.60
N LEU A 26 4.17 4.40 -1.60
CA LEU A 26 4.01 3.88 -0.24
C LEU A 26 2.70 4.34 0.40
N LEU A 27 2.35 5.63 0.27
CA LEU A 27 1.08 6.16 0.77
C LEU A 27 -0.13 5.55 0.03
N GLU A 28 -0.01 5.29 -1.28
CA GLU A 28 -1.05 4.62 -2.07
C GLU A 28 -1.17 3.11 -1.81
N MET A 29 -0.16 2.48 -1.20
CA MET A 29 -0.24 1.09 -0.77
C MET A 29 -0.75 0.94 0.66
N TRP A 30 -0.69 2.00 1.46
CA TRP A 30 -1.04 1.95 2.88
C TRP A 30 -2.56 1.82 3.09
N PRO A 31 -3.07 0.68 3.59
CA PRO A 31 -4.51 0.44 3.64
C PRO A 31 -5.27 1.39 4.57
N ALA A 32 -4.70 1.72 5.73
CA ALA A 32 -5.35 2.59 6.71
C ALA A 32 -5.61 3.99 6.14
N LEU A 33 -4.58 4.62 5.55
CA LEU A 33 -4.71 5.96 4.95
C LEU A 33 -5.67 5.96 3.76
N ARG A 34 -5.59 4.94 2.88
CA ARG A 34 -6.53 4.81 1.77
C ARG A 34 -7.97 4.69 2.24
N GLN A 35 -8.21 3.86 3.25
CA GLN A 35 -9.54 3.69 3.81
C GLN A 35 -10.03 5.00 4.41
N ALA A 36 -9.19 5.71 5.16
CA ALA A 36 -9.53 7.01 5.74
C ALA A 36 -9.90 8.05 4.67
N VAL A 37 -9.22 8.04 3.53
CA VAL A 37 -9.53 8.91 2.39
C VAL A 37 -10.83 8.51 1.69
N ILE A 38 -11.04 7.21 1.42
CA ILE A 38 -12.25 6.68 0.77
C ILE A 38 -13.51 6.97 1.59
N GLU A 39 -13.42 6.77 2.91
CA GLU A 39 -14.53 7.02 3.84
C GLU A 39 -14.66 8.50 4.25
N GLY A 40 -13.75 9.36 3.77
CA GLY A 40 -13.79 10.79 4.02
C GLY A 40 -13.57 11.19 5.48
N TRP A 41 -12.77 10.43 6.23
CA TRP A 41 -12.51 10.70 7.65
C TRP A 41 -11.78 12.03 7.87
N GLY A 42 -11.03 12.51 6.87
CA GLY A 42 -10.42 13.84 6.86
C GLY A 42 -11.34 14.95 6.33
N GLY A 43 -12.62 14.67 6.09
CA GLY A 43 -13.59 15.60 5.50
C GLY A 43 -13.44 15.74 3.98
N PRO A 44 -14.01 16.80 3.37
CA PRO A 44 -13.99 16.99 1.91
C PRO A 44 -12.58 17.18 1.35
N GLU A 45 -11.61 17.53 2.19
CA GLU A 45 -10.21 17.77 1.85
C GLU A 45 -9.34 16.52 2.06
N SER A 46 -9.93 15.33 2.29
CA SER A 46 -9.18 14.10 2.61
C SER A 46 -8.07 13.76 1.59
N GLU A 47 -8.32 13.97 0.29
CA GLU A 47 -7.30 13.76 -0.76
C GLU A 47 -6.23 14.86 -0.75
N GLU A 48 -6.62 16.10 -0.47
CA GLU A 48 -5.71 17.24 -0.37
C GLU A 48 -4.78 17.08 0.83
N LYS A 49 -5.29 16.60 1.97
CA LYS A 49 -4.50 16.25 3.16
C LYS A 49 -3.48 15.14 2.88
N LYS A 50 -3.84 14.12 2.10
CA LYS A 50 -2.89 13.08 1.69
C LYS A 50 -1.80 13.66 0.79
N SER A 51 -2.19 14.54 -0.13
CA SER A 51 -1.26 15.26 -1.02
C SER A 51 -0.33 16.20 -0.24
N PHE A 52 -0.84 16.84 0.82
CA PHE A 52 -0.06 17.67 1.73
C PHE A 52 0.99 16.84 2.46
N LEU A 53 0.60 15.69 3.04
CA LEU A 53 1.55 14.78 3.70
C LEU A 53 2.67 14.36 2.75
N LEU A 54 2.33 13.95 1.52
CA LEU A 54 3.32 13.63 0.49
C LEU A 54 4.28 14.79 0.26
N SER A 55 3.77 16.00 0.03
CA SER A 55 4.59 17.19 -0.20
C SER A 55 5.50 17.48 0.98
N HIS A 56 4.97 17.43 2.20
CA HIS A 56 5.71 17.68 3.43
C HIS A 56 6.87 16.71 3.60
N LEU A 57 6.63 15.40 3.39
CA LEU A 57 7.68 14.38 3.45
C LEU A 57 8.76 14.59 2.38
N CYS A 58 8.37 15.00 1.17
CA CYS A 58 9.32 15.32 0.11
C CYS A 58 10.14 16.57 0.43
N ASP A 59 9.53 17.58 1.02
CA ASP A 59 10.20 18.81 1.39
C ASP A 59 11.21 18.60 2.52
N GLU A 60 10.79 17.84 3.55
CA GLU A 60 11.61 17.59 4.74
C GLU A 60 12.78 16.67 4.43
N TYR A 61 12.55 15.58 3.70
CA TYR A 61 13.55 14.53 3.51
C TYR A 61 14.14 14.46 2.10
N GLY A 62 13.50 15.05 1.09
CA GLY A 62 13.98 15.04 -0.30
C GLY A 62 14.85 16.26 -0.66
N ASN A 63 14.55 17.44 -0.12
CA ASN A 63 15.24 18.68 -0.52
C ASN A 63 16.70 18.76 -0.06
N GLY A 64 17.02 18.18 1.10
CA GLY A 64 18.39 18.12 1.61
C GLY A 64 19.19 16.90 1.15
N GLY A 65 18.58 16.00 0.38
CA GLY A 65 19.15 14.72 -0.04
C GLY A 65 19.75 13.95 1.15
N ALA A 66 20.97 13.43 1.01
CA ALA A 66 21.62 12.65 2.06
C ALA A 66 21.78 13.38 3.42
N SER A 67 21.64 14.71 3.47
CA SER A 67 21.75 15.48 4.73
C SER A 67 20.47 15.48 5.55
N THR A 68 19.33 15.13 4.95
CA THR A 68 18.00 15.10 5.58
C THR A 68 17.53 13.67 5.76
N LYS A 69 18.42 12.80 6.27
CA LYS A 69 18.08 11.40 6.51
C LYS A 69 16.99 11.30 7.59
N PRO A 70 15.83 10.67 7.30
CA PRO A 70 14.82 10.42 8.31
C PRO A 70 15.26 9.33 9.29
N ASP A 71 14.91 9.50 10.56
CA ASP A 71 14.91 8.43 11.55
C ASP A 71 13.55 7.72 11.54
N VAL A 72 13.55 6.40 11.78
CA VAL A 72 12.32 5.59 11.68
C VAL A 72 11.35 5.92 12.81
N ASP A 73 11.84 6.11 14.04
CA ASP A 73 10.97 6.33 15.19
C ASP A 73 10.34 7.73 15.10
N ASP A 74 11.14 8.75 14.82
CA ASP A 74 10.66 10.14 14.61
C ASP A 74 9.64 10.22 13.46
N LEU A 75 9.89 9.52 12.35
CA LEU A 75 8.99 9.51 11.21
C LEU A 75 7.69 8.74 11.49
N THR A 76 7.77 7.68 12.30
CA THR A 76 6.58 6.94 12.74
C THR A 76 5.68 7.84 13.58
N GLU A 77 6.24 8.50 14.60
CA GLU A 77 5.49 9.44 15.45
C GLU A 77 4.87 10.58 14.63
N LEU A 78 5.60 11.12 13.66
CA LEU A 78 5.08 12.14 12.74
C LEU A 78 3.88 11.65 11.94
N ILE A 79 3.99 10.46 11.33
CA ILE A 79 2.93 9.90 10.48
C ILE A 79 1.70 9.53 11.32
N GLU A 80 1.89 8.92 12.49
CA GLU A 80 0.80 8.58 13.41
C GLU A 80 0.07 9.83 13.91
N GLY A 81 0.82 10.84 14.35
CA GLY A 81 0.26 12.11 14.79
C GLY A 81 -0.54 12.78 13.67
N TYR A 82 0.00 12.80 12.46
CA TYR A 82 -0.71 13.37 11.31
C TYR A 82 -2.01 12.63 10.99
N VAL A 83 -2.00 11.29 10.96
CA VAL A 83 -3.20 10.50 10.67
C VAL A 83 -4.25 10.63 11.78
N MET A 84 -3.82 10.67 13.04
CA MET A 84 -4.70 10.93 14.17
C MET A 84 -5.36 12.31 14.07
N GLU A 85 -4.58 13.36 13.84
CA GLU A 85 -5.08 14.74 13.85
C GLU A 85 -5.94 15.05 12.61
N GLU A 86 -5.48 14.63 11.43
CA GLU A 86 -6.10 15.04 10.17
C GLU A 86 -7.26 14.15 9.73
N TYR A 87 -7.28 12.88 10.19
CA TYR A 87 -8.29 11.89 9.85
C TYR A 87 -9.04 11.33 11.06
N ALA A 88 -8.76 11.80 12.29
CA ALA A 88 -9.37 11.24 13.51
C ALA A 88 -9.22 9.71 13.61
N CYS A 89 -8.10 9.18 13.10
CA CYS A 89 -7.85 7.75 12.95
C CYS A 89 -6.71 7.32 13.87
N GLU A 90 -7.04 6.56 14.91
CA GLU A 90 -6.05 5.89 15.75
C GLU A 90 -5.62 4.59 15.07
N LEU A 91 -4.31 4.41 14.91
CA LEU A 91 -3.74 3.21 14.31
C LEU A 91 -3.48 2.19 15.42
N GLU A 92 -4.13 1.02 15.30
CA GLU A 92 -3.99 -0.08 16.26
C GLU A 92 -2.96 -1.14 15.80
N ASP A 93 -2.31 -0.91 14.66
CA ASP A 93 -1.30 -1.77 14.07
C ASP A 93 0.00 -1.02 13.79
N ASP A 94 1.07 -1.77 13.53
CA ASP A 94 2.41 -1.21 13.24
C ASP A 94 2.52 -0.69 11.78
N SER A 95 1.39 -0.36 11.13
CA SER A 95 1.40 -0.01 9.70
C SER A 95 2.06 1.34 9.42
N ALA A 96 1.96 2.31 10.34
CA ALA A 96 2.72 3.57 10.24
C ALA A 96 4.23 3.33 10.33
N GLN A 97 4.68 2.48 11.27
CA GLN A 97 6.09 2.11 11.40
C GLN A 97 6.60 1.42 10.13
N TRP A 98 5.79 0.55 9.53
CA TRP A 98 6.13 -0.08 8.25
C TRP A 98 6.34 0.98 7.14
N VAL A 99 5.42 1.94 7.01
CA VAL A 99 5.55 3.04 6.03
C VAL A 99 6.82 3.86 6.31
N ALA A 100 7.07 4.24 7.56
CA ALA A 100 8.25 5.00 7.96
C ALA A 100 9.56 4.27 7.60
N MET A 101 9.66 2.98 7.95
CA MET A 101 10.80 2.14 7.60
C MET A 101 11.05 2.11 6.09
N HIS A 102 9.99 2.00 5.28
CA HIS A 102 10.10 1.96 3.83
C HIS A 102 10.46 3.33 3.21
N ILE A 103 10.04 4.45 3.82
CA ILE A 103 10.49 5.79 3.43
C ILE A 103 11.98 5.96 3.74
N CYS A 104 12.43 5.55 4.94
CA CYS A 104 13.86 5.56 5.31
C CYS A 104 14.70 4.70 4.36
N LEU A 105 14.21 3.51 3.98
CA LEU A 105 14.87 2.63 3.02
C LEU A 105 14.95 3.26 1.63
N ALA A 106 13.88 3.90 1.15
CA ALA A 106 13.85 4.61 -0.11
C ALA A 106 14.88 5.74 -0.12
N HIS A 107 14.87 6.56 0.92
CA HIS A 107 15.82 7.66 1.09
C HIS A 107 17.27 7.17 1.03
N ALA A 108 17.62 6.15 1.83
CA ALA A 108 18.98 5.60 1.84
C ALA A 108 19.36 5.00 0.48
N SER A 109 18.46 4.29 -0.18
CA SER A 109 18.71 3.68 -1.49
C SER A 109 18.96 4.76 -2.56
N ILE A 110 18.16 5.82 -2.57
CA ILE A 110 18.22 6.89 -3.57
C ILE A 110 19.41 7.82 -3.33
N PHE A 111 19.50 8.43 -2.13
CA PHE A 111 20.44 9.52 -1.88
C PHE A 111 21.82 9.07 -1.36
N GLU A 112 21.95 7.87 -0.80
CA GLU A 112 23.23 7.38 -0.26
C GLU A 112 23.84 6.26 -1.13
N GLN A 113 23.01 5.36 -1.67
CA GLN A 113 23.49 4.14 -2.33
C GLN A 113 23.45 4.20 -3.87
N GLY A 114 22.73 5.17 -4.45
CA GLY A 114 22.53 5.25 -5.90
C GLY A 114 21.72 4.09 -6.48
N LYS A 115 20.87 3.46 -5.66
CA LYS A 115 19.98 2.33 -6.01
C LYS A 115 18.51 2.74 -6.15
N GLY A 116 18.29 3.96 -6.64
CA GLY A 116 16.95 4.56 -6.72
C GLY A 116 16.04 3.82 -7.71
N ASP A 117 16.59 3.37 -8.83
CA ASP A 117 15.82 2.66 -9.85
C ASP A 117 15.40 1.26 -9.37
N GLU A 118 16.27 0.54 -8.65
CA GLU A 118 15.94 -0.79 -8.11
C GLU A 118 14.84 -0.72 -7.07
N ILE A 119 14.93 0.19 -6.10
CA ILE A 119 13.91 0.29 -5.04
C ILE A 119 12.56 0.77 -5.60
N LEU A 120 12.58 1.67 -6.60
CA LEU A 120 11.35 2.09 -7.28
C LEU A 120 10.70 0.95 -8.06
N ALA A 121 11.49 0.17 -8.80
CA ALA A 121 10.95 -0.98 -9.52
C ALA A 121 10.27 -1.98 -8.56
N GLU A 122 10.83 -2.21 -7.38
CA GLU A 122 10.23 -3.07 -6.35
C GLU A 122 8.91 -2.51 -5.82
N TYR A 123 8.85 -1.21 -5.50
CA TYR A 123 7.63 -0.56 -5.04
C TYR A 123 6.55 -0.49 -6.11
N GLU A 124 6.91 -0.21 -7.36
CA GLU A 124 5.98 -0.21 -8.49
C GLU A 124 5.41 -1.60 -8.76
N ALA A 125 6.25 -2.65 -8.70
CA ALA A 125 5.79 -4.02 -8.83
C ALA A 125 4.83 -4.40 -7.69
N SER A 126 5.10 -3.94 -6.48
CA SER A 126 4.24 -4.15 -5.31
C SER A 126 2.90 -3.43 -5.46
N TYR A 127 2.92 -2.18 -5.91
CA TYR A 127 1.73 -1.38 -6.16
C TYR A 127 0.83 -1.99 -7.26
N ALA A 128 1.44 -2.50 -8.33
CA ALA A 128 0.71 -3.18 -9.40
C ALA A 128 -0.03 -4.44 -8.92
N ARG A 129 0.52 -5.16 -7.94
CA ARG A 129 -0.15 -6.30 -7.30
C ARG A 129 -1.34 -5.85 -6.45
N THR A 130 -1.23 -4.72 -5.75
CA THR A 130 -2.32 -4.14 -4.94
C THR A 130 -3.52 -3.72 -5.78
N GLY A 131 -3.31 -3.24 -7.02
CA GLY A 131 -4.41 -2.90 -7.95
C GLY A 131 -5.11 -4.12 -8.59
N SER A 132 -4.45 -5.28 -8.62
CA SER A 132 -5.02 -6.52 -9.17
C SER A 132 -5.89 -7.28 -8.17
N HIS A 133 -5.74 -6.98 -6.87
CA HIS A 133 -6.58 -7.52 -5.82
C HIS A 133 -7.63 -6.46 -5.45
N LYS A 134 -8.84 -6.60 -5.99
CA LYS A 134 -10.02 -5.87 -5.48
C LYS A 134 -10.07 -6.12 -3.97
N LEU A 135 -9.84 -5.07 -3.19
CA LEU A 135 -9.71 -5.13 -1.74
C LEU A 135 -11.02 -5.66 -1.14
N VAL A 136 -11.11 -6.96 -0.93
CA VAL A 136 -12.02 -7.55 0.04
C VAL A 136 -11.29 -7.38 1.35
N ALA A 137 -11.78 -6.48 2.21
CA ALA A 137 -11.31 -6.38 3.58
C ALA A 137 -11.52 -7.74 4.25
N GLN A 138 -10.48 -8.58 4.24
CA GLN A 138 -10.42 -9.80 5.02
C GLN A 138 -9.65 -9.49 6.29
N THR A 139 -10.40 -9.49 7.39
CA THR A 139 -9.89 -9.67 8.74
C THR A 139 -8.81 -10.76 8.74
N ARG A 140 -7.63 -10.36 9.21
CA ARG A 140 -6.49 -11.15 9.70
C ARG A 140 -6.79 -12.65 9.88
N ASP A 141 -6.22 -13.47 9.00
CA ASP A 141 -5.78 -14.82 9.33
C ASP A 141 -4.59 -15.21 8.43
N ASP A 142 -3.52 -15.59 9.12
CA ASP A 142 -2.42 -16.47 8.70
C ASP A 142 -1.42 -16.03 7.63
N ILE A 143 -0.28 -15.53 8.13
CA ILE A 143 1.03 -15.70 7.52
C ILE A 143 1.40 -17.19 7.67
N HIS A 144 1.47 -17.94 6.57
CA HIS A 144 2.27 -19.16 6.51
C HIS A 144 3.24 -19.09 5.33
N ASP A 145 4.50 -18.96 5.73
CA ASP A 145 5.69 -19.01 4.90
C ASP A 145 5.98 -20.43 4.40
N ALA A 146 6.54 -20.48 3.19
CA ALA A 146 7.33 -21.54 2.56
C ALA A 146 6.80 -22.98 2.50
N SER A 147 6.67 -23.50 1.27
CA SER A 147 7.74 -24.32 0.66
C SER A 147 7.26 -24.97 -0.64
N ASP A 148 8.00 -24.68 -1.71
CA ASP A 148 8.01 -25.41 -2.98
C ASP A 148 8.88 -26.66 -2.81
N GLU A 149 8.28 -27.85 -2.85
CA GLU A 149 8.99 -29.09 -3.19
C GLU A 149 8.10 -30.02 -4.03
N ASP A 150 8.58 -30.20 -5.25
CA ASP A 150 8.24 -31.17 -6.28
C ASP A 150 8.16 -32.61 -5.71
N THR A 151 7.03 -33.29 -5.89
CA THR A 151 6.98 -34.76 -5.87
C THR A 151 5.91 -35.31 -6.80
N GLU A 152 6.40 -35.83 -7.93
CA GLU A 152 5.77 -36.73 -8.89
C GLU A 152 4.94 -37.84 -8.20
N SER A 153 3.67 -37.97 -8.57
CA SER A 153 2.88 -39.19 -8.33
C SER A 153 1.80 -39.36 -9.40
N ASP A 154 2.10 -40.29 -10.30
CA ASP A 154 1.27 -40.88 -11.35
C ASP A 154 0.00 -41.53 -10.77
N VAL A 155 -1.17 -40.96 -11.08
CA VAL A 155 -2.48 -41.63 -10.91
C VAL A 155 -3.36 -41.39 -12.14
N PRO A 156 -4.00 -42.45 -12.68
CA PRO A 156 -4.62 -42.41 -14.01
C PRO A 156 -5.92 -41.62 -14.03
N ALA A 157 -6.12 -40.88 -15.12
CA ALA A 157 -7.26 -40.00 -15.39
C ALA A 157 -8.62 -40.75 -15.40
N PRO A 158 -9.67 -40.23 -14.73
CA PRO A 158 -11.04 -40.58 -15.02
C PRO A 158 -11.62 -39.69 -16.15
N ALA A 159 -12.39 -40.33 -17.02
CA ALA A 159 -12.98 -39.78 -18.25
C ALA A 159 -13.83 -38.49 -18.07
N PRO A 160 -13.99 -37.67 -19.13
CA PRO A 160 -14.73 -36.42 -19.05
C PRO A 160 -16.24 -36.70 -18.96
N GLY A 161 -16.81 -36.48 -17.77
CA GLY A 161 -18.25 -36.38 -17.56
C GLY A 161 -18.76 -35.02 -18.05
N ALA A 162 -19.87 -35.03 -18.81
CA ALA A 162 -20.50 -33.85 -19.37
C ALA A 162 -20.82 -32.75 -18.32
N PRO A 163 -20.73 -31.45 -18.65
CA PRO A 163 -21.06 -30.37 -17.73
C PRO A 163 -22.55 -30.42 -17.38
N LYS A 164 -22.89 -30.54 -16.08
CA LYS A 164 -24.25 -30.32 -15.60
C LYS A 164 -24.50 -28.82 -15.53
N GLU A 165 -25.48 -28.33 -16.31
CA GLU A 165 -26.03 -26.98 -16.18
C GLU A 165 -26.49 -26.73 -14.74
N LYS A 166 -26.01 -25.64 -14.14
CA LYS A 166 -26.55 -25.13 -12.89
C LYS A 166 -27.90 -24.45 -13.21
N PRO A 167 -29.01 -24.79 -12.55
CA PRO A 167 -30.27 -24.10 -12.76
C PRO A 167 -30.13 -22.63 -12.36
N ALA A 168 -30.78 -21.75 -13.14
CA ALA A 168 -30.78 -20.31 -12.90
C ALA A 168 -31.42 -19.97 -11.54
N PRO A 169 -30.97 -18.92 -10.85
CA PRO A 169 -31.53 -18.51 -9.57
C PRO A 169 -32.97 -18.03 -9.73
N GLU A 170 -33.88 -18.62 -8.95
CA GLU A 170 -35.26 -18.15 -8.86
C GLU A 170 -35.28 -16.87 -8.00
N ILE A 171 -35.74 -15.78 -8.61
CA ILE A 171 -35.91 -14.47 -7.97
C ILE A 171 -37.39 -14.35 -7.58
N ASP A 172 -37.65 -14.14 -6.29
CA ASP A 172 -39.01 -13.96 -5.76
C ASP A 172 -39.61 -12.59 -6.16
N GLU A 173 -40.91 -12.38 -5.98
CA GLU A 173 -41.63 -11.13 -6.29
C GLU A 173 -41.10 -9.91 -5.51
N ASP A 174 -40.26 -10.12 -4.48
CA ASP A 174 -39.55 -9.08 -3.72
C ASP A 174 -38.10 -8.83 -4.19
N GLY A 175 -37.64 -9.48 -5.27
CA GLY A 175 -36.32 -9.23 -5.88
C GLY A 175 -35.12 -9.85 -5.15
N PHE A 176 -35.36 -10.71 -4.16
CA PHE A 176 -34.31 -11.45 -3.43
C PHE A 176 -34.14 -12.89 -3.95
N GLU A 177 -32.89 -13.35 -4.01
CA GLU A 177 -32.52 -14.72 -4.40
C GLU A 177 -32.72 -15.70 -3.23
N THR A 178 -33.52 -16.74 -3.42
CA THR A 178 -33.87 -17.69 -2.35
C THR A 178 -32.77 -18.74 -2.17
N VAL A 179 -32.12 -18.77 -1.00
CA VAL A 179 -31.13 -19.80 -0.65
C VAL A 179 -31.79 -21.15 -0.37
N ALA A 180 -31.57 -22.12 -1.26
CA ALA A 180 -32.05 -23.48 -1.09
C ALA A 180 -31.35 -24.21 0.09
N PRO A 181 -32.08 -24.90 0.98
CA PRO A 181 -31.48 -25.62 2.09
C PRO A 181 -30.70 -26.84 1.61
N ARG A 182 -29.42 -26.90 2.01
CA ARG A 182 -28.48 -27.94 1.60
C ARG A 182 -28.80 -29.27 2.29
N ARG A 183 -29.31 -30.24 1.52
CA ARG A 183 -29.65 -31.59 2.02
C ARG A 183 -28.37 -32.38 2.32
N ARG A 184 -28.16 -32.73 3.59
CA ARG A 184 -27.05 -33.57 4.06
C ARG A 184 -27.27 -35.02 3.62
N ARG A 185 -26.35 -35.58 2.84
CA ARG A 185 -26.12 -37.03 2.77
C ARG A 185 -24.70 -37.32 2.30
#